data_AF-A0A101J411-F1
#
_entry.id   AF-A0A101J411-F1
#
_cell.length_a   1.000
_cell.length_b   1.000
_cell.length_c   1.000
_cell.angle_alpha   90.00
_cell.angle_beta   90.00
_cell.angle_gamma   90.00
#
_symmetry.space_group_name_H-M   'P 1'
#
loop_
_entity.id
_entity.type
_entity.pdbx_description
1 polymer ?
#
loop_
_entity_poly.entity_id
_entity_poly.type
_entity_poly.pdbx_seq_one_letter_code
_entity_poly.pdbx_strand_id
1 'polypeptide(L)'
;MKKPVLTLLLLLTVIVTTTAQKQIVILHTNDTHSRIEPLPEDDRTAPGKGGVERRINYIEQMRKEHEHLLLFDAGDFLQGTPYFNLFKGEAEVKAMNLMGYDAVTLGNHEFDYGLEVLGEVVRNARFPIVSSNYDFSETPLAGKIKPYLILKKGGVKIGVIGINIEPEGLISSANYNGMRYLDPVTTANMLAYRLRTQHGCDLVVALSHLGYHPDTRLAEASRNIDIIIGGHSHTYMKEPDIRKNMDGREVLIYQTPGRGVYVGRIDVTMEKVKKNKQGI
;
A
#
# COMPACT_ATOMS: atom_id res chain seq x y z
N MET A 1 70.27 12.70 39.82
CA MET A 1 69.01 12.01 40.16
C MET A 1 67.89 12.59 39.30
N LYS A 2 67.50 11.93 38.21
CA LYS A 2 66.42 12.39 37.30
C LYS A 2 65.13 11.65 37.68
N LYS A 3 64.06 12.38 38.05
CA LYS A 3 62.74 11.81 38.37
C LYS A 3 62.02 11.44 37.06
N PRO A 4 61.38 10.27 36.95
CA PRO A 4 60.57 9.94 35.77
C PRO A 4 59.23 10.67 35.88
N VAL A 5 58.85 11.36 34.80
CA VAL A 5 57.52 11.95 34.62
C VAL A 5 56.60 10.83 34.14
N LEU A 6 55.60 10.48 34.95
CA LEU A 6 54.59 9.48 34.62
C LEU A 6 53.48 10.19 33.81
N THR A 7 53.52 10.05 32.48
CA THR A 7 52.48 10.59 31.60
C THR A 7 51.27 9.66 31.66
N LEU A 8 50.21 10.10 32.34
CA LEU A 8 48.93 9.40 32.41
C LEU A 8 48.21 9.54 31.05
N LEU A 9 48.20 8.46 30.26
CA LEU A 9 47.46 8.40 29.01
C LEU A 9 45.97 8.18 29.31
N LEU A 10 45.17 9.24 29.22
CA LEU A 10 43.71 9.15 29.36
C LEU A 10 43.13 8.56 28.05
N LEU A 11 42.80 7.26 28.06
CA LEU A 11 42.10 6.63 26.94
C LEU A 11 40.65 7.15 26.88
N LEU A 12 40.37 8.06 25.95
CA LEU A 12 39.02 8.53 25.67
C LEU A 12 38.31 7.46 24.81
N THR A 13 37.56 6.54 25.44
CA THR A 13 36.69 5.61 24.73
C THR A 13 35.51 6.38 24.13
N VAL A 14 35.59 6.70 22.84
CA VAL A 14 34.45 7.19 22.05
C VAL A 14 33.50 6.02 21.84
N ILE A 15 32.41 5.99 22.60
CA ILE A 15 31.33 5.04 22.35
C ILE A 15 30.54 5.54 21.15
N VAL A 16 30.90 5.08 19.95
CA VAL A 16 30.08 5.27 18.75
C VAL A 16 28.83 4.41 18.92
N THR A 17 27.73 5.01 19.37
CA THR A 17 26.45 4.29 19.39
C THR A 17 25.90 4.28 17.96
N THR A 18 26.11 3.17 17.24
CA THR A 18 25.42 2.91 15.98
C THR A 18 23.95 2.66 16.28
N THR A 19 23.08 3.62 15.92
CA THR A 19 21.65 3.37 15.88
C THR A 19 21.36 2.50 14.66
N ALA A 20 20.89 1.27 14.88
CA ALA A 20 20.44 0.42 13.78
C ALA A 20 19.25 1.11 13.09
N GLN A 21 19.51 1.65 11.89
CA GLN A 21 18.50 2.23 11.01
C GLN A 21 17.75 1.08 10.33
N LYS A 22 16.43 1.06 10.42
CA LYS A 22 15.60 0.09 9.69
C LYS A 22 15.22 0.70 8.36
N GLN A 23 15.44 -0.02 7.27
CA GLN A 23 15.05 0.40 5.92
C GLN A 23 14.09 -0.62 5.32
N ILE A 24 12.99 -0.12 4.75
CA ILE A 24 12.04 -0.90 3.97
C ILE A 24 11.80 -0.18 2.65
N VAL A 25 11.79 -0.95 1.56
CA VAL A 25 11.31 -0.48 0.27
C VAL A 25 9.86 -0.92 0.10
N ILE A 26 8.97 0.01 -0.21
CA ILE A 26 7.60 -0.28 -0.60
C ILE A 26 7.47 0.02 -2.08
N LEU A 27 7.15 -1.00 -2.88
CA LEU A 27 6.71 -0.85 -4.24
C LEU A 27 5.19 -0.78 -4.28
N HIS A 28 4.63 -0.01 -5.21
CA HIS A 28 3.19 0.00 -5.39
C HIS A 28 2.74 0.19 -6.84
N THR A 29 1.54 -0.31 -7.11
CA THR A 29 0.78 -0.05 -8.33
C THR A 29 -0.65 0.34 -7.99
N ASN A 30 -1.37 0.86 -8.98
CA ASN A 30 -2.80 1.16 -8.93
C ASN A 30 -3.33 1.17 -10.36
N ASP A 31 -4.63 0.97 -10.54
CA ASP A 31 -5.35 1.19 -11.80
C ASP A 31 -4.68 0.48 -12.99
N THR A 32 -4.19 -0.74 -12.77
CA THR A 32 -3.45 -1.45 -13.82
C THR A 32 -4.37 -1.89 -14.95
N HIS A 33 -5.68 -1.92 -14.70
CA HIS A 33 -6.74 -2.07 -15.69
C HIS A 33 -6.45 -3.18 -16.71
N SER A 34 -6.27 -4.40 -16.21
CA SER A 34 -6.09 -5.58 -17.05
C SER A 34 -4.91 -5.42 -18.04
N ARG A 35 -3.90 -4.58 -17.73
CA ARG A 35 -2.75 -4.38 -18.61
C ARG A 35 -1.77 -5.55 -18.53
N ILE A 36 -2.15 -6.63 -19.21
CA ILE A 36 -1.36 -7.85 -19.39
C ILE A 36 -0.22 -7.60 -20.37
N GLU A 37 -0.54 -7.09 -21.56
CA GLU A 37 0.43 -6.78 -22.60
C GLU A 37 0.91 -5.32 -22.50
N PRO A 38 2.07 -4.98 -23.10
CA PRO A 38 2.45 -3.60 -23.32
C PRO A 38 1.35 -2.80 -24.03
N LEU A 39 1.38 -1.50 -23.81
CA LEU A 39 0.58 -0.57 -24.59
C LEU A 39 1.02 -0.59 -26.07
N PRO A 40 0.09 -0.39 -27.01
CA PRO A 40 0.41 -0.28 -28.43
C PRO A 40 1.51 0.75 -28.71
N GLU A 41 2.27 0.56 -29.79
CA GLU A 41 3.33 1.49 -30.20
C GLU A 41 2.80 2.87 -30.62
N ASP A 42 1.51 2.98 -30.95
CA ASP A 42 0.81 4.23 -31.26
C ASP A 42 0.08 4.83 -30.03
N ASP A 43 0.28 4.29 -28.83
CA ASP A 43 -0.30 4.86 -27.61
C ASP A 43 0.17 6.30 -27.39
N ARG A 44 -0.78 7.20 -27.09
CA ARG A 44 -0.54 8.64 -27.05
C ARG A 44 0.35 9.09 -25.91
N THR A 45 0.44 8.33 -24.82
CA THR A 45 1.12 8.76 -23.60
C THR A 45 2.29 7.85 -23.22
N ALA A 46 2.21 6.56 -23.51
CA ALA A 46 3.22 5.59 -23.11
C ALA A 46 3.40 4.46 -24.14
N PRO A 47 3.81 4.77 -25.39
CA PRO A 47 3.94 3.81 -26.48
C PRO A 47 4.91 2.69 -26.13
N GLY A 48 4.46 1.44 -26.35
CA GLY A 48 5.26 0.24 -26.08
C GLY A 48 5.59 0.00 -24.61
N LYS A 49 5.02 0.75 -23.64
CA LYS A 49 5.32 0.63 -22.19
C LYS A 49 4.31 -0.24 -21.44
N GLY A 50 4.58 -0.50 -20.16
CA GLY A 50 3.74 -1.35 -19.31
C GLY A 50 3.86 -2.84 -19.62
N GLY A 51 2.79 -3.58 -19.32
CA GLY A 51 2.72 -5.03 -19.44
C GLY A 51 3.18 -5.77 -18.18
N VAL A 52 2.65 -6.97 -17.97
CA VAL A 52 2.93 -7.83 -16.82
C VAL A 52 4.38 -8.32 -16.82
N GLU A 53 4.91 -8.74 -17.96
CA GLU A 53 6.28 -9.26 -18.05
C GLU A 53 7.32 -8.26 -17.54
N ARG A 54 7.22 -7.00 -17.99
CA ARG A 54 8.15 -5.95 -17.56
C ARG A 54 8.00 -5.62 -16.08
N ARG A 55 6.76 -5.60 -15.57
CA ARG A 55 6.50 -5.41 -14.13
C ARG A 55 7.12 -6.53 -13.29
N ILE A 56 6.93 -7.79 -13.69
CA ILE A 56 7.55 -8.95 -13.02
C ILE A 56 9.07 -8.79 -12.99
N ASN A 57 9.70 -8.55 -14.15
CA ASN A 57 11.16 -8.41 -14.23
C ASN A 57 11.68 -7.28 -13.33
N TYR A 58 11.00 -6.12 -13.31
CA TYR A 58 11.38 -5.01 -12.43
C TYR A 58 11.23 -5.36 -10.95
N ILE A 59 10.10 -5.96 -10.56
CA ILE A 59 9.85 -6.37 -9.16
C ILE A 59 10.87 -7.42 -8.71
N GLU A 60 11.20 -8.39 -9.55
CA GLU A 60 12.21 -9.40 -9.26
C GLU A 60 13.61 -8.80 -9.11
N GLN A 61 13.98 -7.85 -9.98
CA GLN A 61 15.22 -7.10 -9.83
C GLN A 61 15.26 -6.36 -8.48
N MET A 62 14.19 -5.63 -8.15
CA MET A 62 14.10 -4.89 -6.89
C MET A 62 14.20 -5.80 -5.66
N ARG A 63 13.65 -7.01 -5.71
CA ARG A 63 13.78 -8.00 -4.64
C ARG A 63 15.20 -8.57 -4.49
N LYS A 64 15.99 -8.61 -5.57
CA LYS A 64 17.42 -9.00 -5.50
C LYS A 64 18.26 -7.89 -4.88
N GLU A 65 17.88 -6.63 -5.10
CA GLU A 65 18.60 -5.45 -4.58
C GLU A 65 18.20 -5.09 -3.14
N HIS A 66 16.98 -5.43 -2.72
CA HIS A 66 16.42 -5.01 -1.43
C HIS A 66 15.83 -6.19 -0.65
N GLU A 67 16.50 -6.58 0.43
CA GLU A 67 16.07 -7.68 1.32
C GLU A 67 14.70 -7.41 1.98
N HIS A 68 14.42 -6.15 2.29
CA HIS A 68 13.23 -5.73 3.01
C HIS A 68 12.27 -4.98 2.10
N LEU A 69 11.67 -5.72 1.16
CA LEU A 69 10.73 -5.17 0.20
C LEU A 69 9.29 -5.62 0.49
N LEU A 70 8.34 -4.72 0.29
CA LEU A 70 6.90 -4.95 0.24
C LEU A 70 6.34 -4.48 -1.09
N LEU A 71 5.33 -5.17 -1.62
CA LEU A 71 4.63 -4.81 -2.85
C LEU A 71 3.12 -4.65 -2.60
N PHE A 72 2.57 -3.48 -2.92
CA PHE A 72 1.16 -3.18 -2.71
C PHE A 72 0.41 -2.79 -3.99
N ASP A 73 -0.90 -3.01 -4.03
CA ASP A 73 -1.76 -2.50 -5.10
C ASP A 73 -2.95 -1.71 -4.54
N ALA A 74 -3.24 -0.56 -5.13
CA ALA A 74 -4.31 0.33 -4.69
C ALA A 74 -5.66 0.08 -5.40
N GLY A 75 -5.88 -1.05 -6.08
CA GLY A 75 -7.16 -1.42 -6.69
C GLY A 75 -7.27 -1.07 -8.18
N ASP A 76 -8.38 -1.46 -8.79
CA ASP A 76 -8.62 -1.42 -10.25
C ASP A 76 -7.53 -2.16 -11.04
N PHE A 77 -7.18 -3.36 -10.58
CA PHE A 77 -6.32 -4.26 -11.34
C PHE A 77 -7.10 -5.06 -12.38
N LEU A 78 -8.42 -5.19 -12.19
CA LEU A 78 -9.37 -5.72 -13.16
C LEU A 78 -9.81 -4.67 -14.19
N GLN A 79 -10.61 -5.11 -15.16
CA GLN A 79 -11.23 -4.32 -16.25
C GLN A 79 -10.27 -3.54 -17.15
N GLY A 80 -10.64 -3.27 -18.40
CA GLY A 80 -9.95 -2.29 -19.26
C GLY A 80 -9.26 -2.87 -20.49
N THR A 81 -9.15 -4.19 -20.59
CA THR A 81 -8.76 -4.88 -21.83
C THR A 81 -9.66 -6.10 -22.08
N PRO A 82 -9.66 -6.68 -23.31
CA PRO A 82 -10.39 -7.91 -23.58
C PRO A 82 -10.02 -9.10 -22.69
N TYR A 83 -8.85 -9.10 -22.04
CA TYR A 83 -8.47 -10.16 -21.10
C TYR A 83 -9.50 -10.29 -19.97
N PHE A 84 -9.92 -9.18 -19.35
CA PHE A 84 -10.93 -9.24 -18.29
C PHE A 84 -12.29 -9.72 -18.81
N ASN A 85 -12.69 -9.29 -20.01
CA ASN A 85 -13.97 -9.70 -20.60
C ASN A 85 -14.03 -11.22 -20.84
N LEU A 86 -12.92 -11.82 -21.26
CA LEU A 86 -12.81 -13.24 -21.61
C LEU A 86 -12.49 -14.14 -20.41
N PHE A 87 -11.63 -13.69 -19.49
CA PHE A 87 -11.07 -14.51 -18.41
C PHE A 87 -11.53 -14.10 -17.01
N LYS A 88 -12.36 -13.05 -16.88
CA LYS A 88 -13.02 -12.65 -15.63
C LYS A 88 -12.08 -12.47 -14.42
N GLY A 89 -10.86 -12.00 -14.66
CA GLY A 89 -9.87 -11.75 -13.61
C GLY A 89 -8.83 -12.86 -13.45
N GLU A 90 -8.97 -14.01 -14.11
CA GLU A 90 -8.01 -15.12 -13.97
C GLU A 90 -6.60 -14.74 -14.41
N ALA A 91 -6.46 -14.00 -15.53
CA ALA A 91 -5.17 -13.59 -16.06
C ALA A 91 -4.46 -12.60 -15.11
N GLU A 92 -5.22 -11.63 -14.60
CA GLU A 92 -4.78 -10.59 -13.69
C GLU A 92 -4.33 -11.21 -12.36
N VAL A 93 -5.16 -12.06 -11.76
CA VAL A 93 -4.84 -12.73 -10.50
C VAL A 93 -3.63 -13.65 -10.64
N LYS A 94 -3.50 -14.39 -11.74
CA LYS A 94 -2.29 -15.21 -12.00
C LYS A 94 -1.04 -14.35 -12.09
N ALA A 95 -1.09 -13.24 -12.81
CA ALA A 95 0.03 -12.31 -12.93
C ALA A 95 0.42 -11.73 -11.56
N MET A 96 -0.55 -11.26 -10.78
CA MET A 96 -0.31 -10.72 -9.44
C MET A 96 0.18 -11.79 -8.45
N ASN A 97 -0.28 -13.03 -8.57
CA ASN A 97 0.24 -14.16 -7.79
C ASN A 97 1.72 -14.42 -8.08
N LEU A 98 2.14 -14.34 -9.35
CA LEU A 98 3.55 -14.47 -9.74
C LEU A 98 4.39 -13.28 -9.24
N MET A 99 3.83 -12.07 -9.28
CA MET A 99 4.48 -10.89 -8.72
C MET A 99 4.55 -10.92 -7.19
N GLY A 100 3.72 -11.71 -6.50
CA GLY A 100 3.77 -11.87 -5.05
C GLY A 100 3.43 -10.59 -4.28
N TYR A 101 2.27 -10.00 -4.53
CA TYR A 101 1.79 -8.84 -3.78
C TYR A 101 1.62 -9.16 -2.28
N ASP A 102 2.03 -8.24 -1.41
CA ASP A 102 1.91 -8.36 0.05
C ASP A 102 0.57 -7.85 0.58
N ALA A 103 -0.09 -6.93 -0.15
CA ALA A 103 -1.44 -6.46 0.13
C ALA A 103 -2.06 -5.77 -1.11
N VAL A 104 -3.35 -5.96 -1.31
CA VAL A 104 -4.12 -5.36 -2.41
C VAL A 104 -5.43 -4.81 -1.84
N THR A 105 -5.87 -3.62 -2.25
CA THR A 105 -7.24 -3.14 -1.96
C THR A 105 -8.14 -3.31 -3.18
N LEU A 106 -9.42 -3.02 -3.01
CA LEU A 106 -10.40 -3.01 -4.09
C LEU A 106 -10.57 -1.60 -4.67
N GLY A 107 -10.74 -1.52 -5.97
CA GLY A 107 -11.34 -0.39 -6.66
C GLY A 107 -12.76 -0.68 -7.09
N ASN A 108 -13.34 0.25 -7.85
CA ASN A 108 -14.72 0.11 -8.31
C ASN A 108 -14.86 -0.97 -9.40
N HIS A 109 -13.82 -1.18 -10.21
CA HIS A 109 -13.87 -2.14 -11.32
C HIS A 109 -13.76 -3.61 -10.90
N GLU A 110 -13.35 -3.87 -9.64
CA GLU A 110 -13.42 -5.22 -9.08
C GLU A 110 -14.87 -5.76 -8.99
N PHE A 111 -15.87 -4.88 -9.09
CA PHE A 111 -17.29 -5.21 -9.02
C PHE A 111 -17.99 -5.25 -10.38
N ASP A 112 -17.29 -5.05 -11.51
CA ASP A 112 -17.93 -4.94 -12.83
C ASP A 112 -18.76 -6.18 -13.22
N TYR A 113 -18.37 -7.36 -12.76
CA TYR A 113 -19.12 -8.62 -12.94
C TYR A 113 -19.80 -9.12 -11.66
N GLY A 114 -19.92 -8.26 -10.65
CA GLY A 114 -20.61 -8.54 -9.40
C GLY A 114 -19.85 -9.43 -8.42
N LEU A 115 -20.48 -9.64 -7.25
CA LEU A 115 -19.85 -10.30 -6.10
C LEU A 115 -19.48 -11.77 -6.32
N GLU A 116 -20.12 -12.46 -7.28
CA GLU A 116 -19.78 -13.85 -7.59
C GLU A 116 -18.38 -13.93 -8.23
N VAL A 117 -18.14 -13.14 -9.29
CA VAL A 117 -16.83 -13.08 -9.95
C VAL A 117 -15.76 -12.52 -9.00
N LEU A 118 -16.08 -11.49 -8.21
CA LEU A 118 -15.18 -11.02 -7.16
C LEU A 118 -14.86 -12.14 -6.15
N GLY A 119 -15.83 -13.00 -5.83
CA GLY A 119 -15.63 -14.20 -5.03
C GLY A 119 -14.64 -15.20 -5.62
N GLU A 120 -14.61 -15.35 -6.94
CA GLU A 120 -13.62 -16.18 -7.65
C GLU A 120 -12.23 -15.54 -7.64
N VAL A 121 -12.15 -14.22 -7.88
CA VAL A 121 -10.92 -13.44 -7.77
C VAL A 121 -10.29 -13.60 -6.39
N VAL A 122 -11.07 -13.38 -5.33
CA VAL A 122 -10.63 -13.53 -3.93
C VAL A 122 -10.18 -14.96 -3.64
N ARG A 123 -10.87 -15.97 -4.17
CA ARG A 123 -10.52 -17.39 -3.98
C ARG A 123 -9.20 -17.77 -4.66
N ASN A 124 -8.91 -17.18 -5.81
CA ASN A 124 -7.73 -17.49 -6.62
C ASN A 124 -6.50 -16.64 -6.23
N ALA A 125 -6.69 -15.54 -5.50
CA ALA A 125 -5.62 -14.69 -5.01
C ALA A 125 -4.77 -15.39 -3.94
N ARG A 126 -3.44 -15.38 -4.13
CA ARG A 126 -2.43 -15.82 -3.15
C ARG A 126 -1.86 -14.65 -2.35
N PHE A 127 -2.42 -13.47 -2.54
CA PHE A 127 -2.13 -12.24 -1.81
C PHE A 127 -3.37 -11.83 -1.00
N PRO A 128 -3.20 -11.17 0.15
CA PRO A 128 -4.33 -10.74 0.94
C PRO A 128 -4.99 -9.51 0.29
N ILE A 129 -6.31 -9.57 0.16
CA ILE A 129 -7.15 -8.43 -0.24
C ILE A 129 -7.71 -7.79 1.04
N VAL A 130 -7.57 -6.46 1.14
CA VAL A 130 -8.07 -5.66 2.27
C VAL A 130 -9.09 -4.62 1.83
N SER A 131 -10.15 -4.47 2.62
CA SER A 131 -11.17 -3.43 2.45
C SER A 131 -11.83 -3.17 3.80
N SER A 132 -11.73 -1.95 4.29
CA SER A 132 -12.12 -1.58 5.66
C SER A 132 -13.52 -1.00 5.73
N ASN A 133 -13.90 -0.23 4.71
CA ASN A 133 -15.14 0.55 4.67
C ASN A 133 -16.19 -0.02 3.71
N TYR A 134 -15.93 -1.22 3.15
CA TYR A 134 -16.98 -2.09 2.64
C TYR A 134 -17.22 -3.22 3.63
N ASP A 135 -18.44 -3.29 4.15
CA ASP A 135 -18.89 -4.39 4.98
C ASP A 135 -19.55 -5.45 4.09
N PHE A 136 -18.88 -6.60 4.01
CA PHE A 136 -19.30 -7.77 3.23
C PHE A 136 -20.09 -8.81 4.05
N SER A 137 -20.44 -8.53 5.31
CA SER A 137 -21.07 -9.49 6.21
C SER A 137 -22.38 -10.09 5.69
N GLU A 138 -23.14 -9.33 4.90
CA GLU A 138 -24.40 -9.75 4.28
C GLU A 138 -24.24 -10.16 2.80
N THR A 139 -23.03 -10.58 2.42
CA THR A 139 -22.69 -10.95 1.03
C THR A 139 -22.03 -12.33 0.95
N PRO A 140 -21.89 -12.93 -0.25
CA PRO A 140 -21.08 -14.14 -0.46
C PRO A 140 -19.59 -14.00 -0.09
N LEU A 141 -19.11 -12.78 0.16
CA LEU A 141 -17.74 -12.47 0.56
C LEU A 141 -17.54 -12.35 2.08
N ALA A 142 -18.58 -12.62 2.88
CA ALA A 142 -18.50 -12.57 4.34
C ALA A 142 -17.28 -13.36 4.88
N GLY A 143 -16.43 -12.67 5.63
CA GLY A 143 -15.21 -13.24 6.24
C GLY A 143 -14.07 -13.56 5.26
N LYS A 144 -14.22 -13.33 3.95
CA LYS A 144 -13.19 -13.60 2.94
C LYS A 144 -12.24 -12.42 2.72
N ILE A 145 -12.74 -11.20 2.88
CA ILE A 145 -11.96 -9.97 2.80
C ILE A 145 -11.77 -9.41 4.20
N LYS A 146 -10.52 -9.07 4.55
CA LYS A 146 -10.19 -8.56 5.89
C LYS A 146 -10.18 -7.03 5.88
N PRO A 147 -10.57 -6.37 6.97
CA PRO A 147 -10.50 -4.91 7.06
C PRO A 147 -9.06 -4.40 7.12
N TYR A 148 -8.15 -5.17 7.71
CA TYR A 148 -6.76 -4.80 7.82
C TYR A 148 -5.88 -6.04 7.91
N LEU A 149 -4.58 -5.86 7.71
CA LEU A 149 -3.58 -6.87 8.02
C LEU A 149 -2.34 -6.25 8.67
N ILE A 150 -1.52 -7.09 9.28
CA ILE A 150 -0.29 -6.68 9.95
C ILE A 150 0.86 -7.47 9.34
N LEU A 151 1.79 -6.76 8.72
CA LEU A 151 3.00 -7.31 8.12
C LEU A 151 4.20 -7.08 9.05
N LYS A 152 5.19 -7.97 8.96
CA LYS A 152 6.49 -7.80 9.61
C LYS A 152 7.58 -7.91 8.55
N LYS A 153 8.39 -6.87 8.42
CA LYS A 153 9.53 -6.83 7.47
C LYS A 153 10.65 -6.01 8.08
N GLY A 154 11.91 -6.46 7.97
CA GLY A 154 13.06 -5.71 8.51
C GLY A 154 12.95 -5.32 9.99
N GLY A 155 12.27 -6.14 10.80
CA GLY A 155 12.00 -5.84 12.21
C GLY A 155 11.00 -4.71 12.46
N VAL A 156 10.29 -4.22 11.44
CA VAL A 156 9.20 -3.25 11.51
C VAL A 156 7.86 -3.98 11.47
N LYS A 157 6.89 -3.51 12.25
CA LYS A 157 5.49 -3.96 12.17
C LYS A 157 4.66 -2.92 11.41
N ILE A 158 4.11 -3.31 10.26
CA ILE A 158 3.35 -2.45 9.35
C ILE A 158 1.87 -2.84 9.42
N GLY A 159 1.00 -1.93 9.82
CA GLY A 159 -0.44 -2.08 9.70
C GLY A 159 -0.89 -1.59 8.32
N VAL A 160 -1.71 -2.37 7.63
CA VAL A 160 -2.25 -2.02 6.31
C VAL A 160 -3.76 -2.06 6.36
N ILE A 161 -4.40 -0.97 5.94
CA ILE A 161 -5.87 -0.84 5.81
C ILE A 161 -6.23 -0.59 4.35
N GLY A 162 -7.38 -1.10 3.89
CA GLY A 162 -7.94 -0.78 2.57
C GLY A 162 -9.06 0.24 2.70
N ILE A 163 -9.05 1.35 1.96
CA ILE A 163 -10.11 2.36 1.94
C ILE A 163 -10.62 2.51 0.51
N ASN A 164 -11.92 2.39 0.31
CA ASN A 164 -12.53 2.22 -1.02
C ASN A 164 -13.56 3.31 -1.27
N ILE A 165 -13.79 3.66 -2.54
CA ILE A 165 -14.68 4.75 -2.97
C ILE A 165 -16.15 4.46 -2.68
N GLU A 166 -16.99 5.50 -2.60
CA GLU A 166 -18.44 5.31 -2.53
C GLU A 166 -18.95 4.59 -3.79
N PRO A 167 -19.64 3.44 -3.67
CA PRO A 167 -20.03 2.65 -4.83
C PRO A 167 -21.22 3.25 -5.59
N GLU A 168 -22.02 4.10 -4.94
CA GLU A 168 -23.19 4.72 -5.55
C GLU A 168 -22.78 5.63 -6.71
N GLY A 169 -23.40 5.43 -7.87
CA GLY A 169 -23.09 6.17 -9.10
C GLY A 169 -21.85 5.68 -9.86
N LEU A 170 -21.03 4.80 -9.28
CA LEU A 170 -19.85 4.22 -9.94
C LEU A 170 -20.02 2.74 -10.27
N ILE A 171 -20.72 2.00 -9.41
CA ILE A 171 -20.96 0.57 -9.55
C ILE A 171 -22.46 0.36 -9.73
N SER A 172 -22.85 -0.61 -10.57
CA SER A 172 -24.24 -1.05 -10.65
C SER A 172 -24.70 -1.59 -9.30
N SER A 173 -25.85 -1.13 -8.79
CA SER A 173 -26.37 -1.55 -7.47
C SER A 173 -26.57 -3.07 -7.34
N ALA A 174 -26.89 -3.74 -8.45
CA ALA A 174 -26.99 -5.20 -8.50
C ALA A 174 -25.65 -5.91 -8.22
N ASN A 175 -24.52 -5.25 -8.53
CA ASN A 175 -23.19 -5.84 -8.44
C ASN A 175 -22.56 -5.81 -7.05
N TYR A 176 -23.15 -5.06 -6.10
CA TYR A 176 -22.71 -5.01 -4.71
C TYR A 176 -23.87 -5.18 -3.72
N ASN A 177 -24.94 -5.85 -4.13
CA ASN A 177 -26.11 -6.07 -3.27
C ASN A 177 -25.72 -6.75 -1.94
N GLY A 178 -26.22 -6.24 -0.82
CA GLY A 178 -25.88 -6.66 0.53
C GLY A 178 -24.56 -6.08 1.08
N MET A 179 -23.71 -5.47 0.25
CA MET A 179 -22.52 -4.76 0.72
C MET A 179 -22.93 -3.41 1.30
N ARG A 180 -22.42 -3.08 2.49
CA ARG A 180 -22.67 -1.78 3.11
C ARG A 180 -21.43 -0.90 3.01
N TYR A 181 -21.64 0.35 2.61
CA TYR A 181 -20.58 1.36 2.61
C TYR A 181 -20.53 2.06 3.98
N LEU A 182 -19.32 2.22 4.51
CA LEU A 182 -19.05 2.93 5.76
C LEU A 182 -18.26 4.21 5.46
N ASP A 183 -18.38 5.21 6.32
CA ASP A 183 -17.62 6.45 6.19
C ASP A 183 -16.11 6.15 6.18
N PRO A 184 -15.37 6.53 5.12
CA PRO A 184 -13.97 6.15 4.95
C PRO A 184 -13.07 6.79 6.01
N VAL A 185 -13.31 8.05 6.38
CA VAL A 185 -12.47 8.79 7.34
C VAL A 185 -12.59 8.22 8.75
N THR A 186 -13.83 8.01 9.22
CA THR A 186 -14.12 7.43 10.53
C THR A 186 -13.55 6.02 10.62
N THR A 187 -13.76 5.20 9.58
CA THR A 187 -13.25 3.83 9.52
C THR A 187 -11.73 3.79 9.56
N ALA A 188 -11.07 4.60 8.73
CA ALA A 188 -9.61 4.68 8.66
C ALA A 188 -9.01 5.10 10.01
N ASN A 189 -9.56 6.14 10.65
CA ASN A 189 -9.09 6.62 11.95
C ASN A 189 -9.25 5.58 13.06
N MET A 190 -10.39 4.90 13.12
CA MET A 190 -10.64 3.84 14.09
C MET A 190 -9.61 2.71 13.95
N LEU A 191 -9.37 2.24 12.72
CA LEU A 191 -8.44 1.14 12.47
C LEU A 191 -6.98 1.56 12.64
N ALA A 192 -6.59 2.75 12.19
CA ALA A 192 -5.26 3.29 12.38
C ALA A 192 -4.91 3.44 13.87
N TYR A 193 -5.87 3.92 14.67
CA TYR A 193 -5.72 3.96 16.14
C TYR A 193 -5.51 2.57 16.72
N ARG A 194 -6.33 1.58 16.32
CA ARG A 194 -6.20 0.18 16.78
C ARG A 194 -4.84 -0.41 16.40
N LEU A 195 -4.41 -0.24 15.15
CA LEU A 195 -3.12 -0.72 14.64
C LEU A 195 -1.96 -0.11 15.41
N ARG A 196 -2.03 1.18 15.71
CA ARG A 196 -0.99 1.88 16.47
C ARG A 196 -0.95 1.47 17.94
N THR A 197 -2.09 1.49 18.62
CA THR A 197 -2.14 1.40 20.09
C THR A 197 -2.26 -0.02 20.62
N GLN A 198 -3.05 -0.87 19.98
CA GLN A 198 -3.30 -2.24 20.44
C GLN A 198 -2.33 -3.23 19.81
N HIS A 199 -2.03 -3.05 18.51
CA HIS A 199 -1.13 -3.93 17.79
C HIS A 199 0.33 -3.45 17.80
N GLY A 200 0.59 -2.21 18.22
CA GLY A 200 1.93 -1.64 18.28
C GLY A 200 2.62 -1.61 16.92
N CYS A 201 1.89 -1.21 15.86
CA CYS A 201 2.47 -1.03 14.53
C CYS A 201 3.36 0.23 14.53
N ASP A 202 4.54 0.09 13.93
CA ASP A 202 5.52 1.15 13.76
C ASP A 202 5.18 2.04 12.55
N LEU A 203 4.49 1.48 11.54
CA LEU A 203 4.01 2.17 10.34
C LEU A 203 2.55 1.78 10.08
N VAL A 204 1.71 2.72 9.64
CA VAL A 204 0.35 2.47 9.16
C VAL A 204 0.20 3.02 7.75
N VAL A 205 -0.10 2.11 6.82
CA VAL A 205 -0.31 2.39 5.40
C VAL A 205 -1.79 2.22 5.06
N ALA A 206 -2.38 3.22 4.42
CA ALA A 206 -3.71 3.13 3.82
C ALA A 206 -3.57 2.88 2.31
N LEU A 207 -4.04 1.72 1.84
CA LEU A 207 -4.26 1.46 0.42
C LEU A 207 -5.62 2.03 0.06
N SER A 208 -5.61 3.16 -0.63
CA SER A 208 -6.82 3.92 -0.93
C SER A 208 -7.19 3.82 -2.40
N HIS A 209 -8.48 3.62 -2.66
CA HIS A 209 -9.07 3.77 -3.98
C HIS A 209 -10.10 4.90 -4.02
N LEU A 210 -9.96 5.92 -3.17
CA LEU A 210 -10.87 7.07 -3.15
C LEU A 210 -10.64 8.06 -4.30
N GLY A 211 -9.41 8.11 -4.82
CA GLY A 211 -8.94 9.17 -5.72
C GLY A 211 -8.17 10.25 -4.99
N TYR A 212 -7.29 10.95 -5.71
CA TYR A 212 -6.33 11.89 -5.15
C TYR A 212 -6.94 12.99 -4.26
N HIS A 213 -7.97 13.70 -4.72
CA HIS A 213 -8.57 14.79 -3.92
C HIS A 213 -9.28 14.29 -2.65
N PRO A 214 -10.04 13.18 -2.70
CA PRO A 214 -10.46 12.49 -1.48
C PRO A 214 -9.30 12.05 -0.58
N ASP A 215 -8.20 11.54 -1.13
CA ASP A 215 -7.01 11.13 -0.36
C ASP A 215 -6.36 12.29 0.38
N THR A 216 -6.30 13.49 -0.21
CA THR A 216 -5.80 14.67 0.51
C THR A 216 -6.69 15.02 1.71
N ARG A 217 -8.02 14.90 1.55
CA ARG A 217 -8.97 15.11 2.66
C ARG A 217 -8.83 14.03 3.73
N LEU A 218 -8.65 12.78 3.33
CA LEU A 218 -8.41 11.67 4.25
C LEU A 218 -7.12 11.93 5.06
N ALA A 219 -6.04 12.32 4.39
CA ALA A 219 -4.77 12.64 5.05
C ALA A 219 -4.93 13.75 6.10
N GLU A 220 -5.57 14.86 5.73
CA GLU A 220 -5.80 16.01 6.61
C GLU A 220 -6.72 15.68 7.79
N ALA A 221 -7.73 14.83 7.59
CA ALA A 221 -8.65 14.37 8.62
C ALA A 221 -8.16 13.14 9.40
N SER A 222 -6.96 12.62 9.09
CA SER A 222 -6.47 11.39 9.70
C SER A 222 -5.79 11.61 11.06
N ARG A 223 -5.61 10.51 11.78
CA ARG A 223 -4.68 10.33 12.91
C ARG A 223 -4.05 8.95 12.78
N ASN A 224 -2.77 8.84 13.12
CA ASN A 224 -1.99 7.59 13.14
C ASN A 224 -1.69 6.92 11.79
N ILE A 225 -2.18 7.44 10.67
CA ILE A 225 -1.78 7.04 9.31
C ILE A 225 -0.50 7.78 8.94
N ASP A 226 0.45 7.09 8.33
CA ASP A 226 1.73 7.69 7.88
C ASP A 226 1.80 7.84 6.36
N ILE A 227 1.26 6.85 5.63
CA ILE A 227 1.32 6.80 4.16
C ILE A 227 -0.05 6.44 3.61
N ILE A 228 -0.47 7.14 2.56
CA ILE A 228 -1.60 6.79 1.69
C ILE A 228 -1.04 6.42 0.32
N ILE A 229 -1.38 5.23 -0.16
CA ILE A 229 -1.09 4.77 -1.51
C ILE A 229 -2.41 4.72 -2.25
N GLY A 230 -2.64 5.71 -3.11
CA GLY A 230 -3.90 5.98 -3.79
C GLY A 230 -4.04 5.30 -5.16
N GLY A 231 -5.27 5.29 -5.67
CA GLY A 231 -5.69 4.85 -6.99
C GLY A 231 -6.85 5.69 -7.54
N HIS A 232 -7.65 5.16 -8.46
CA HIS A 232 -8.88 5.73 -9.03
C HIS A 232 -8.68 6.94 -9.97
N SER A 233 -7.97 7.97 -9.52
CA SER A 233 -7.85 9.25 -10.25
C SER A 233 -6.71 9.30 -11.29
N HIS A 234 -6.01 8.19 -11.51
CA HIS A 234 -4.90 8.03 -12.47
C HIS A 234 -3.86 9.16 -12.38
N THR A 235 -3.57 9.62 -11.15
CA THR A 235 -2.76 10.81 -10.93
C THR A 235 -1.27 10.47 -11.05
N TYR A 236 -0.58 11.12 -11.98
CA TYR A 236 0.88 11.02 -12.08
C TYR A 236 1.54 11.84 -10.98
N MET A 237 2.35 11.19 -10.14
CA MET A 237 3.14 11.84 -9.10
C MET A 237 4.62 11.53 -9.32
N LYS A 238 5.44 12.58 -9.45
CA LYS A 238 6.90 12.44 -9.44
C LYS A 238 7.43 12.35 -8.01
N GLU A 239 6.85 13.13 -7.11
CA GLU A 239 7.14 13.21 -5.69
C GLU A 239 5.81 13.06 -4.94
N PRO A 240 5.80 12.58 -3.68
CA PRO A 240 4.57 12.49 -2.89
C PRO A 240 3.97 13.88 -2.63
N ASP A 241 2.65 13.94 -2.51
CA ASP A 241 2.00 15.06 -1.83
C ASP A 241 2.11 14.85 -0.31
N ILE A 242 2.47 15.90 0.42
CA ILE A 242 2.69 15.85 1.87
C ILE A 242 1.64 16.72 2.55
N ARG A 243 0.78 16.08 3.34
CA ARG A 243 -0.28 16.76 4.11
C ARG A 243 -0.02 16.67 5.60
N LYS A 244 -0.54 17.63 6.35
CA LYS A 244 -0.56 17.56 7.82
C LYS A 244 -1.89 17.04 8.28
N ASN A 245 -1.85 16.00 9.11
CA ASN A 245 -3.04 15.43 9.72
C ASN A 245 -3.51 16.23 10.94
N MET A 246 -4.55 15.74 11.63
CA MET A 246 -5.15 16.45 12.78
C MET A 246 -4.19 16.63 13.98
N ASP A 247 -3.08 15.89 14.02
CA ASP A 247 -2.02 16.00 15.04
C ASP A 247 -0.82 16.82 14.56
N GLY A 248 -0.94 17.47 13.40
CA GLY A 248 0.13 18.24 12.76
C GLY A 248 1.28 17.39 12.21
N ARG A 249 1.11 16.06 12.16
CA ARG A 249 2.11 15.13 11.61
C ARG A 249 1.94 15.01 10.10
N GLU A 250 3.05 14.79 9.42
CA GLU A 250 3.06 14.57 7.97
C GLU A 250 2.45 13.21 7.61
N VAL A 251 1.68 13.20 6.53
CA VAL A 251 1.12 12.04 5.85
C VAL A 251 1.47 12.17 4.38
N LEU A 252 2.14 11.15 3.85
CA LEU A 252 2.62 11.14 2.48
C LEU A 252 1.61 10.42 1.58
N ILE A 253 1.27 11.02 0.46
CA ILE A 253 0.31 10.50 -0.52
C ILE A 253 1.06 10.17 -1.80
N TYR A 254 0.92 8.92 -2.27
CA TYR A 254 1.54 8.43 -3.49
C TYR A 254 0.49 7.86 -4.43
N GLN A 255 0.70 8.02 -5.73
CA GLN A 255 -0.11 7.42 -6.78
C GLN A 255 0.69 7.30 -8.08
N THR A 256 0.32 6.35 -8.94
CA THR A 256 0.84 6.22 -10.31
C THR A 256 -0.28 6.51 -11.32
N PRO A 257 0.04 6.84 -12.59
CA PRO A 257 -0.99 7.16 -13.59
C PRO A 257 -1.76 5.94 -14.11
N GLY A 258 -1.56 4.76 -13.52
CA GLY A 258 -2.26 3.53 -13.91
C GLY A 258 -1.68 2.83 -15.13
N ARG A 259 -2.50 1.94 -15.70
CA ARG A 259 -2.24 1.11 -16.88
C ARG A 259 -0.99 0.22 -16.74
N GLY A 260 -0.51 -0.03 -15.52
CA GLY A 260 0.68 -0.83 -15.25
C GLY A 260 1.97 -0.30 -15.92
N VAL A 261 2.02 0.99 -16.29
CA VAL A 261 3.18 1.61 -16.94
C VAL A 261 4.29 1.90 -15.94
N TYR A 262 3.91 2.28 -14.72
CA TYR A 262 4.82 2.63 -13.63
C TYR A 262 4.64 1.67 -12.46
N VAL A 263 5.73 1.46 -11.72
CA VAL A 263 5.73 0.88 -10.38
C VAL A 263 6.32 1.95 -9.47
N GLY A 264 5.51 2.48 -8.57
CA GLY A 264 5.97 3.49 -7.60
C GLY A 264 6.89 2.87 -6.56
N ARG A 265 7.80 3.68 -6.02
CA ARG A 265 8.80 3.26 -5.01
C ARG A 265 8.81 4.26 -3.85
N ILE A 266 8.78 3.74 -2.64
CA ILE A 266 8.87 4.49 -1.40
C ILE A 266 9.99 3.87 -0.55
N ASP A 267 11.00 4.67 -0.22
CA ASP A 267 12.09 4.27 0.67
C ASP A 267 11.78 4.74 2.10
N VAL A 268 11.36 3.83 2.96
CA VAL A 268 11.03 4.12 4.36
C VAL A 268 12.25 3.87 5.24
N THR A 269 12.76 4.94 5.83
CA THR A 269 13.80 4.89 6.86
C THR A 269 13.18 5.15 8.23
N MET A 270 13.44 4.26 9.19
CA MET A 270 13.06 4.45 10.58
C MET A 270 14.25 4.45 11.53
N GLU A 271 14.32 5.50 12.33
CA GLU A 271 15.30 5.63 13.41
C GLU A 271 14.72 5.10 14.72
N LYS A 272 15.53 4.35 15.46
CA LYS A 272 15.16 3.87 16.78
C LYS A 272 15.22 5.05 17.77
N VAL A 273 14.08 5.59 18.16
CA VAL A 273 14.02 6.62 19.22
C VAL A 273 14.61 6.04 20.51
N LYS A 274 15.76 6.56 20.96
CA LYS A 274 16.31 6.23 22.27
C LYS A 274 15.32 6.74 23.33
N LYS A 275 14.64 5.83 24.03
CA LYS A 275 13.92 6.19 25.25
C LYS A 275 14.97 6.67 26.26
N ASN A 276 15.06 7.97 26.50
CA ASN A 276 15.78 8.48 27.65
C ASN A 276 15.10 7.92 28.90
N LYS A 277 15.72 6.94 29.53
CA LYS A 277 15.46 6.61 30.93
C LYS A 277 16.03 7.74 31.78
N GLN A 278 15.39 8.90 31.80
CA GLN A 278 15.52 9.80 32.92
C GLN A 278 14.41 9.41 33.89
N GLY A 279 14.83 8.57 34.84
CA GLY A 279 14.02 8.16 35.98
C GLY A 279 13.68 9.37 36.85
N ILE A 280 12.47 9.31 37.36
CA ILE A 280 11.99 10.01 38.56
C ILE A 280 12.82 9.53 39.76
#